data_AF-A0A929NFD1-F1
#
_entry.id   AF-A0A929NFD1-F1
#
_cell.length_a   1.000
_cell.length_b   1.000
_cell.length_c   1.000
_cell.angle_alpha   90.00
_cell.angle_beta   90.00
_cell.angle_gamma   90.00
#
_symmetry.space_group_name_H-M   'P 1'
#
loop_
_entity.id
_entity.type
_entity.pdbx_description
1 polymer ?
#
loop_
_entity_poly.entity_id
_entity_poly.type
_entity_poly.pdbx_seq_one_letter_code
_entity_poly.pdbx_strand_id
1 'polypeptide(L)' 'MRQHISPSEARIALQALVRRDEFEPRSRVTFFENIAAHFKSIVTFPAEAIDGISDEQYIRNVVDALYRTRSFKG' A
#
# COMPACT_ATOMS: atom_id res chain seq x y z
N MET A 1 9.61 -4.69 -5.52
CA MET A 1 8.67 -4.49 -4.40
C MET A 1 9.04 -5.26 -3.14
N ARG A 2 8.84 -6.58 -3.06
CA ARG A 2 9.08 -7.36 -1.82
C ARG A 2 10.51 -7.29 -1.26
N GLN A 3 11.48 -6.92 -2.11
CA GLN A 3 12.89 -6.79 -1.72
C GLN A 3 13.23 -5.40 -1.15
N HIS A 4 12.36 -4.41 -1.35
CA HIS A 4 12.57 -3.01 -0.90
C HIS A 4 11.64 -2.61 0.24
N ILE A 5 10.55 -3.35 0.46
CA ILE A 5 9.61 -3.12 1.55
C ILE A 5 9.89 -4.16 2.65
N SER A 6 10.21 -3.69 3.85
CA SER A 6 10.42 -4.55 5.01
C SER A 6 9.11 -5.20 5.46
N PRO A 7 9.16 -6.36 6.15
CA PRO A 7 7.97 -6.98 6.73
C PRO A 7 7.22 -6.05 7.69
N SER A 8 7.94 -5.18 8.40
CA SER A 8 7.38 -4.20 9.33
C SER A 8 6.53 -3.16 8.61
N GLU A 9 7.04 -2.59 7.52
CA GLU A 9 6.31 -1.62 6.69
C GLU A 9 5.09 -2.26 6.03
N ALA A 10 5.24 -3.50 5.53
CA ALA A 10 4.13 -4.27 4.99
C ALA A 10 3.03 -4.51 6.03
N ARG A 11 3.40 -4.71 7.30
CA ARG A 11 2.46 -4.84 8.43
C ARG A 11 1.76 -3.52 8.74
N ILE A 12 2.49 -2.41 8.76
CA ILE A 12 1.91 -1.08 9.03
C ILE A 12 0.84 -0.75 7.98
N ALA A 13 1.16 -0.94 6.69
CA ALA A 13 0.21 -0.72 5.60
C ALA A 13 -1.04 -1.62 5.70
N LEU A 14 -0.86 -2.90 6.05
CA LEU A 14 -1.98 -3.83 6.26
C LEU A 14 -2.86 -3.39 7.44
N GLN A 15 -2.25 -3.02 8.58
CA GLN A 15 -3.00 -2.56 9.75
C GLN A 15 -3.76 -1.26 9.49
N ALA A 16 -3.16 -0.33 8.72
CA ALA A 16 -3.81 0.90 8.29
C ALA A 16 -5.10 0.63 7.50
N LEU A 17 -5.07 -0.34 6.59
CA LEU A 17 -6.24 -0.76 5.81
C LEU A 17 -7.31 -1.43 6.69
N VAL A 18 -6.92 -2.36 7.57
CA VAL A 18 -7.85 -3.10 8.44
C VAL A 18 -8.58 -2.17 9.41
N ARG A 19 -7.89 -1.15 9.93
CA ARG A 19 -8.42 -0.20 10.92
C ARG A 19 -8.86 1.12 10.30
N ARG A 20 -9.01 1.21 8.97
CA ARG A 20 -9.26 2.48 8.27
C ARG A 20 -10.50 3.23 8.81
N ASP A 21 -11.49 2.50 9.31
CA ASP A 21 -12.74 3.05 9.81
C ASP A 21 -12.66 3.49 11.29
N GLU A 22 -11.54 3.21 11.96
CA GLU A 22 -11.22 3.71 13.31
C GLU A 22 -10.55 5.10 13.28
N PHE A 23 -10.14 5.60 12.11
CA PHE A 23 -9.52 6.91 11.97
C PHE A 23 -10.55 8.01 11.75
N GLU A 24 -10.29 9.18 12.33
CA GLU A 24 -10.95 10.41 11.93
C GLU A 24 -10.73 10.68 10.42
N PRO A 25 -11.74 11.18 9.67
CA PRO A 25 -11.67 11.25 8.21
C PRO A 25 -10.44 11.99 7.67
N ARG A 26 -10.05 13.11 8.28
CA ARG A 26 -8.86 13.88 7.87
C ARG A 26 -7.57 13.17 8.20
N SER A 27 -7.47 12.60 9.40
CA SER A 27 -6.30 11.84 9.84
C SER A 27 -6.06 10.62 8.97
N ARG A 28 -7.14 9.97 8.50
CA ARG A 28 -7.06 8.87 7.53
C ARG A 28 -6.38 9.33 6.25
N VAL A 29 -6.87 10.40 5.63
CA VAL A 29 -6.29 10.90 4.36
C VAL A 29 -4.80 11.19 4.52
N THR A 30 -4.41 11.96 5.52
CA THR A 30 -3.01 12.31 5.76
C THR A 30 -2.13 11.09 6.05
N PHE A 31 -2.65 10.10 6.79
CA PHE A 31 -1.88 8.90 7.09
C PHE A 31 -1.65 8.04 5.85
N PHE A 32 -2.67 7.87 5.01
CA PHE A 32 -2.55 7.13 3.76
C PHE A 32 -1.67 7.84 2.73
N GLU A 33 -1.71 9.18 2.66
CA GLU A 33 -0.79 9.98 1.84
C GLU A 33 0.67 9.71 2.24
N ASN A 34 0.99 9.73 3.53
CA ASN A 34 2.35 9.49 4.03
C ASN A 34 2.87 8.09 3.68
N ILE A 35 2.04 7.05 3.86
CA ILE A 35 2.41 5.67 3.51
C ILE A 35 2.61 5.56 1.98
N ALA A 36 1.73 6.16 1.19
CA ALA A 36 1.81 6.11 -0.26
C ALA A 36 3.07 6.84 -0.77
N ALA A 37 3.38 8.03 -0.23
CA ALA A 37 4.60 8.76 -0.55
C ALA A 37 5.86 7.95 -0.24
N HIS A 38 5.89 7.30 0.94
CA HIS A 38 6.99 6.41 1.32
C HIS A 38 7.18 5.28 0.32
N PHE A 39 6.11 4.55 -0.02
CA PHE A 39 6.19 3.46 -0.98
C PHE A 39 6.53 3.91 -2.40
N LYS A 40 6.00 5.06 -2.86
CA LYS A 40 6.37 5.67 -4.15
C LYS A 40 7.86 6.05 -4.19
N SER A 41 8.49 6.36 -3.06
CA SER A 41 9.92 6.69 -3.00
C SER A 41 10.84 5.47 -3.11
N ILE A 42 10.38 4.28 -2.71
CA ILE A 42 11.20 3.05 -2.70
C ILE A 42 10.76 2.01 -3.75
N VAL A 43 9.65 2.26 -4.46
CA VAL A 43 9.13 1.39 -5.51
C VAL A 43 8.77 2.21 -6.75
N THR A 44 9.39 1.88 -7.87
CA THR A 44 8.95 2.35 -9.18
C THR A 44 7.74 1.53 -9.64
N PHE A 45 6.57 2.17 -9.75
CA PHE A 45 5.42 1.61 -10.42
C PHE A 45 5.25 2.22 -11.82
N PRO A 46 4.72 1.46 -12.79
CA PRO A 46 4.25 2.03 -14.05
C PRO A 46 3.19 3.10 -13.78
N ALA A 47 3.30 4.26 -14.45
CA ALA A 47 2.36 5.38 -14.28
C ALA A 47 0.91 4.94 -14.53
N GLU A 48 0.69 4.15 -15.56
CA GLU A 48 -0.59 3.52 -15.92
C GLU A 48 -1.23 2.66 -14.80
N ALA A 49 -0.45 2.16 -13.85
CA ALA A 49 -0.95 1.35 -12.74
C ALA A 49 -1.31 2.19 -11.50
N ILE A 50 -0.90 3.46 -11.46
CA ILE A 50 -1.07 4.36 -10.30
C ILE A 50 -1.82 5.65 -10.66
N ASP A 51 -2.08 5.89 -11.93
CA ASP A 51 -2.83 7.04 -12.39
C ASP A 51 -4.32 6.91 -12.05
N GLY A 52 -4.93 8.01 -11.61
CA GLY A 52 -6.36 8.07 -11.27
C GLY A 52 -6.81 7.27 -10.04
N ILE A 53 -5.90 6.65 -9.27
CA ILE A 53 -6.25 5.92 -8.04
C ILE A 53 -5.94 6.74 -6.79
N SER A 54 -6.73 6.54 -5.73
CA SER A 54 -6.45 7.15 -4.43
C SER A 54 -5.24 6.51 -3.75
N ASP A 55 -4.62 7.21 -2.81
CA ASP A 55 -3.53 6.66 -1.99
C ASP A 55 -3.96 5.40 -1.22
N GLU A 56 -5.23 5.33 -0.80
CA GLU A 56 -5.79 4.12 -0.19
C GLU A 56 -5.82 2.93 -1.17
N GLN A 57 -6.26 3.15 -2.41
CA GLN A 57 -6.29 2.10 -3.42
C GLN A 57 -4.86 1.70 -3.83
N TYR A 58 -3.94 2.65 -3.91
CA TYR A 58 -2.52 2.37 -4.15
C TYR A 58 -1.94 1.46 -3.05
N ILE A 59 -2.20 1.77 -1.78
CA ILE A 59 -1.72 0.97 -0.64
C ILE A 59 -2.36 -0.43 -0.64
N ARG A 60 -3.65 -0.55 -0.98
CA ARG A 60 -4.31 -1.85 -1.18
C ARG A 60 -3.59 -2.68 -2.24
N ASN A 61 -3.28 -2.09 -3.40
CA ASN A 61 -2.56 -2.78 -4.47
C ASN A 61 -1.16 -3.23 -4.02
N VAL A 62 -0.45 -2.40 -3.26
CA VAL A 62 0.86 -2.74 -2.68
C VAL A 62 0.74 -3.93 -1.75
N VAL A 63 -0.19 -3.89 -0.79
CA VAL A 63 -0.43 -4.96 0.18
C VAL A 63 -0.82 -6.25 -0.54
N ASP A 64 -1.74 -6.18 -1.50
CA ASP A 64 -2.14 -7.32 -2.31
C ASP A 64 -0.93 -7.91 -3.05
N ALA A 65 -0.10 -7.09 -3.70
CA ALA A 65 1.12 -7.56 -4.36
C ALA A 65 2.13 -8.18 -3.38
N LEU A 66 2.24 -7.66 -2.15
CA LEU A 66 3.15 -8.18 -1.12
C LEU A 66 2.67 -9.54 -0.59
N TYR A 67 1.38 -9.70 -0.30
CA TYR A 67 0.83 -10.90 0.35
C TYR A 67 0.23 -11.93 -0.61
N ARG A 68 0.02 -11.59 -1.89
CA ARG A 68 -0.38 -12.55 -2.92
C ARG A 68 0.76 -13.51 -3.21
N THR A 69 0.83 -14.60 -2.44
CA THR A 69 1.68 -15.74 -2.74
C THR A 69 1.43 -16.13 -4.20
N ARG A 70 2.51 -16.35 -4.94
CA ARG A 70 2.50 -16.83 -6.32
C ARG A 70 1.66 -18.12 -6.33
N SER A 71 0.38 -18.03 -6.68
CA SER A 71 -0.37 -19.22 -7.11
C SER A 71 0.18 -19.56 -8.48
N PHE A 72 1.34 -20.22 -8.47
CA PHE A 72 1.85 -20.95 -9.61
C PHE A 72 0.92 -22.16 -9.72
N LYS A 73 -0.16 -22.03 -10.50
CA LYS A 73 -0.83 -23.21 -11.03
C LYS A 73 0.14 -23.84 -12.03
N GLY A 74 0.79 -24.91 -11.60
CA GLY A 74 1.25 -25.96 -12.51
C GLY A 74 0.06 -26.72 -13.07
#